data_AF-A0A1I4ZT98-F1
#
_entry.id   AF-A0A1I4ZT98-F1
#
_cell.length_a   1.000
_cell.length_b   1.000
_cell.length_c   1.000
_cell.angle_alpha   90.00
_cell.angle_beta   90.00
_cell.angle_gamma   90.00
#
_symmetry.space_group_name_H-M   'P 1'
#
loop_
_entity.id
_entity.type
_entity.pdbx_description
1 polymer ?
#
loop_
_entity_poly.entity_id
_entity_poly.type
_entity_poly.pdbx_seq_one_letter_code
_entity_poly.pdbx_strand_id
1 'polypeptide(L)'
;MRSTTGTAIRLFPAAVGLAVVLTGCTAPAESDPVRPGSSSSATTAPTSAPTFDPNASAEEAMAVFDTVNTVTLATDADANGRAFIDGLAEAGFDKATMELTADETTIGNAADSIQFSVRWGESCLIGQNGSAVGGYHSTLAPVLGSGRCLIGSTRPIDW
;
A
#
# COMPACT_ATOMS: atom_id res chain seq x y z
N MET A 1 -8.55 62.07 -11.03
CA MET A 1 -7.92 63.11 -10.18
C MET A 1 -7.59 62.50 -8.84
N ARG A 2 -6.39 62.83 -8.35
CA ARG A 2 -5.64 62.17 -7.27
C ARG A 2 -6.33 62.27 -5.90
N SER A 3 -6.16 61.26 -5.05
CA SER A 3 -5.80 61.53 -3.65
C SER A 3 -4.97 60.38 -3.07
N THR A 4 -3.89 60.77 -2.41
CA THR A 4 -2.79 59.97 -1.90
C THR A 4 -2.82 60.06 -0.37
N THR A 5 -2.73 58.95 0.36
CA THR A 5 -2.28 58.90 1.77
C THR A 5 -2.04 57.42 2.11
N GLY A 6 -0.94 56.95 2.69
CA GLY A 6 0.08 57.57 3.53
C GLY A 6 0.22 56.71 4.80
N THR A 7 1.26 55.87 4.79
CA THR A 7 1.94 55.11 5.86
C THR A 7 1.41 55.15 7.31
N ALA A 8 1.33 53.97 7.94
CA ALA A 8 1.63 53.82 9.36
C ALA A 8 2.40 52.51 9.62
N ILE A 9 3.72 52.64 9.74
CA ILE A 9 4.64 51.67 10.29
C ILE A 9 4.32 51.49 11.78
N ARG A 10 4.16 50.24 12.25
CA ARG A 10 4.29 49.91 13.66
C ARG A 10 5.28 48.77 13.83
N LEU A 11 6.51 49.14 14.20
CA LEU A 11 7.44 48.27 14.90
C LEU A 11 6.89 47.98 16.31
N PHE A 12 6.86 46.72 16.71
CA PHE A 12 6.92 46.34 18.13
C PHE A 12 7.96 45.22 18.29
N PRO A 13 8.93 45.38 19.21
CA PRO A 13 10.06 44.48 19.41
C PRO A 13 9.79 43.45 20.54
N ALA A 14 10.83 42.64 20.81
CA ALA A 14 11.05 41.76 21.97
C ALA A 14 10.47 40.34 21.83
N ALA A 15 11.27 39.35 21.40
CA ALA A 15 12.31 38.67 22.17
C ALA A 15 11.76 37.83 23.33
N VAL A 16 11.73 36.50 23.17
CA VAL A 16 12.14 35.53 24.19
C VAL A 16 12.65 34.29 23.45
N GLY A 17 13.96 34.04 23.56
CA GLY A 17 14.57 32.79 23.14
C GLY A 17 14.24 31.68 24.12
N LEU A 18 13.95 30.49 23.60
CA LEU A 18 13.87 29.27 24.40
C LEU A 18 14.99 28.34 23.92
N ALA A 19 16.16 28.49 24.53
CA ALA A 19 17.24 27.52 24.44
C ALA A 19 16.84 26.30 25.29
N VAL A 20 16.53 25.18 24.64
CA VAL A 20 16.31 23.91 25.34
C VAL A 20 17.67 23.30 25.64
N VAL A 21 18.04 23.33 26.91
CA VAL A 21 19.23 22.66 27.46
C VAL A 21 18.85 21.20 27.70
N LEU A 22 19.47 20.26 26.98
CA LEU A 22 19.37 18.83 27.30
C LEU A 22 20.24 18.54 28.53
N THR A 23 19.69 18.70 29.73
CA THR A 23 20.30 18.22 30.98
C THR A 23 20.05 16.73 31.16
N GLY A 24 21.14 16.01 31.40
CA GLY A 24 21.16 14.55 31.50
C GLY A 24 20.45 13.96 32.72
N CYS A 25 20.22 12.66 32.63
CA CYS A 25 19.90 11.81 33.78
C CYS A 25 21.09 10.92 34.12
N THR A 26 21.37 10.90 35.41
CA THR A 26 22.44 10.22 36.14
C THR A 26 22.18 8.72 36.28
N ALA A 27 23.26 7.93 36.35
CA ALA A 27 23.30 6.48 36.61
C ALA A 27 22.92 6.14 38.07
N PRO A 28 22.49 4.90 38.42
CA PRO A 28 23.44 3.77 38.59
C PRO A 28 22.86 2.34 38.37
N ALA A 29 23.74 1.36 38.06
CA ALA A 29 23.66 -0.03 38.57
C ALA A 29 24.84 -0.85 38.04
N GLU A 30 25.72 -1.26 38.96
CA GLU A 30 26.70 -2.31 38.74
C GLU A 30 25.96 -3.60 38.36
N SER A 31 26.12 -4.05 37.12
CA SER A 31 25.55 -5.31 36.65
C SER A 31 26.70 -6.32 36.53
N ASP A 32 26.57 -7.42 37.27
CA ASP A 32 27.36 -8.65 37.10
C ASP A 32 27.52 -9.00 35.60
N PRO A 33 28.63 -9.64 35.20
CA PRO A 33 28.78 -10.12 33.83
C PRO A 33 27.75 -11.23 33.59
N VAL A 34 26.59 -10.87 33.02
CA VAL A 34 25.64 -11.84 32.49
C VAL A 34 26.31 -12.51 31.29
N ARG A 35 26.67 -13.77 31.49
CA ARG A 35 27.12 -14.70 30.45
C ARG A 35 26.20 -14.55 29.23
N PRO A 36 26.70 -14.35 28.00
CA PRO A 36 25.85 -14.29 26.82
C PRO A 36 25.06 -15.59 26.75
N GLY A 37 23.76 -15.51 27.05
CA GLY A 37 22.80 -16.55 26.74
C GLY A 37 22.83 -16.71 25.23
N SER A 38 23.06 -17.93 24.76
CA SER A 38 23.02 -18.28 23.36
C SER A 38 21.79 -17.68 22.72
N SER A 39 21.97 -16.68 21.86
CA SER A 39 20.94 -16.27 20.93
C SER A 39 20.52 -17.53 20.18
N SER A 40 19.27 -17.96 20.34
CA SER A 40 18.66 -18.86 19.38
C SER A 40 18.71 -18.13 18.04
N SER A 41 19.68 -18.51 17.20
CA SER A 41 19.63 -18.17 15.79
C SER A 41 18.29 -18.67 15.28
N ALA A 42 17.38 -17.75 14.97
CA ALA A 42 16.23 -18.09 14.15
C ALA A 42 16.80 -18.56 12.82
N THR A 43 16.89 -19.88 12.64
CA THR A 43 17.11 -20.50 11.35
C THR A 43 16.00 -19.97 10.45
N THR A 44 16.35 -19.16 9.45
CA THR A 44 15.49 -18.83 8.32
C THR A 44 15.17 -20.16 7.63
N ALA A 45 14.03 -20.75 7.98
CA ALA A 45 13.45 -21.82 7.19
C ALA A 45 13.28 -21.31 5.75
N PRO A 46 13.51 -22.14 4.73
CA PRO A 46 13.22 -21.75 3.36
C PRO A 46 11.73 -21.40 3.27
N THR A 47 11.42 -20.13 3.01
CA THR A 47 10.06 -19.68 2.69
C THR A 47 9.64 -20.43 1.43
N SER A 48 8.83 -21.46 1.62
CA SER A 48 8.16 -22.12 0.50
C SER A 48 7.30 -21.08 -0.21
N ALA A 49 7.22 -21.14 -1.54
CA ALA A 49 6.37 -20.22 -2.29
C ALA A 49 4.94 -20.27 -1.73
N PRO A 50 4.26 -19.12 -1.56
CA PRO A 50 2.91 -19.11 -1.02
C PRO A 50 2.00 -19.90 -1.97
N THR A 51 1.27 -20.86 -1.42
CA THR A 51 0.31 -21.68 -2.16
C THR A 51 -1.09 -21.16 -1.87
N PHE A 52 -1.96 -21.15 -2.88
CA PHE A 52 -3.35 -20.75 -2.70
C PHE A 52 -4.08 -21.71 -1.74
N ASP A 53 -4.74 -21.13 -0.73
CA ASP A 53 -5.68 -21.83 0.15
C ASP A 53 -6.93 -20.94 0.32
N PRO A 54 -8.14 -21.43 -0.02
CA PRO A 54 -9.38 -20.67 0.12
C PRO A 54 -9.72 -20.27 1.57
N ASN A 55 -9.05 -20.85 2.58
CA ASN A 55 -9.25 -20.56 4.00
C ASN A 55 -8.05 -19.83 4.63
N ALA A 56 -7.09 -19.36 3.83
CA ALA A 56 -5.93 -18.62 4.31
C ALA A 56 -6.32 -17.33 5.05
N SER A 57 -5.44 -16.86 5.94
CA SER A 57 -5.53 -15.50 6.49
C SER A 57 -5.40 -14.46 5.38
N ALA A 58 -5.81 -13.21 5.67
CA ALA A 58 -5.71 -12.13 4.69
C ALA A 58 -4.24 -11.85 4.30
N GLU A 59 -3.32 -11.99 5.25
CA GLU A 59 -1.88 -11.80 5.05
C GLU A 59 -1.27 -12.90 4.18
N GLU A 60 -1.69 -14.16 4.38
CA GLU A 60 -1.27 -15.28 3.53
C GLU A 60 -1.85 -15.16 2.12
N ALA A 61 -3.14 -14.83 2.00
CA ALA A 61 -3.78 -14.58 0.71
C ALA A 61 -3.12 -13.41 -0.04
N MET A 62 -2.70 -12.37 0.68
CA MET A 62 -1.94 -11.25 0.12
C MET A 62 -0.60 -11.68 -0.46
N ALA A 63 0.13 -12.58 0.22
CA ALA A 63 1.39 -13.11 -0.30
C ALA A 63 1.20 -13.89 -1.62
N VAL A 64 0.11 -14.65 -1.73
CA VAL A 64 -0.27 -15.32 -3.00
C VAL A 64 -0.63 -14.28 -4.06
N PHE A 65 -1.46 -13.30 -3.72
CA PHE A 65 -1.87 -12.20 -4.61
C PHE A 65 -0.67 -11.47 -5.21
N ASP A 66 0.31 -11.09 -4.38
CA ASP A 66 1.54 -10.43 -4.84
C ASP A 66 2.41 -11.32 -5.73
N THR A 67 2.50 -12.60 -5.40
CA THR A 67 3.26 -13.57 -6.20
C THR A 67 2.64 -13.71 -7.59
N VAL A 68 1.31 -13.86 -7.66
CA VAL A 68 0.57 -13.98 -8.92
C VAL A 68 0.75 -12.74 -9.78
N ASN A 69 0.53 -11.54 -9.23
CA ASN A 69 0.64 -10.30 -9.99
C ASN A 69 2.08 -10.03 -10.46
N THR A 70 3.08 -10.42 -9.67
CA THR A 70 4.49 -10.35 -10.08
C THR A 70 4.77 -11.29 -11.24
N VAL A 71 4.22 -12.51 -11.22
CA VAL A 71 4.34 -13.47 -12.33
C VAL A 71 3.61 -12.98 -13.58
N THR A 72 2.43 -12.38 -13.43
CA THR A 72 1.70 -11.73 -14.53
C THR A 72 2.58 -10.69 -15.23
N LEU A 73 3.22 -9.80 -14.45
CA LEU A 73 4.10 -8.76 -15.01
C LEU A 73 5.42 -9.29 -15.57
N ALA A 74 5.95 -10.37 -15.01
CA ALA A 74 7.13 -11.05 -15.56
C ALA A 74 6.82 -11.71 -16.91
N THR A 75 5.56 -12.12 -17.13
CA THR A 75 5.08 -12.73 -18.37
C THR A 75 4.73 -11.67 -19.40
N ASP A 76 4.07 -10.60 -18.99
CA ASP A 76 3.69 -9.46 -19.81
C ASP A 76 3.94 -8.15 -19.04
N ALA A 77 4.99 -7.42 -19.42
CA ALA A 77 5.36 -6.17 -18.79
C ALA A 77 4.32 -5.05 -19.01
N ASP A 78 3.48 -5.18 -20.05
CA ASP A 78 2.42 -4.24 -20.41
C ASP A 78 1.03 -4.77 -19.97
N ALA A 79 0.99 -5.72 -19.03
CA ALA A 79 -0.23 -6.34 -18.52
C ALA A 79 -1.29 -5.28 -18.14
N ASN A 80 -2.44 -5.37 -18.79
CA ASN A 80 -3.61 -4.55 -18.50
C ASN A 80 -4.47 -5.17 -17.38
N GLY A 81 -5.55 -4.48 -16.98
CA GLY A 81 -6.41 -4.94 -15.89
C GLY A 81 -6.98 -6.33 -16.08
N ARG A 82 -7.33 -6.71 -17.31
CA ARG A 82 -7.79 -8.07 -17.62
C ARG A 82 -6.72 -9.12 -17.31
N ALA A 83 -5.47 -8.89 -17.67
CA ALA A 83 -4.38 -9.83 -17.42
C ALA A 83 -4.18 -10.11 -15.91
N PHE A 84 -4.33 -9.09 -15.06
CA PHE A 84 -4.30 -9.28 -13.60
C PHE A 84 -5.48 -10.10 -13.09
N ILE A 85 -6.70 -9.77 -13.53
CA ILE A 85 -7.91 -10.50 -13.14
C ILE A 85 -7.85 -11.97 -13.59
N ASP A 86 -7.39 -12.23 -14.81
CA ASP A 86 -7.28 -13.58 -15.35
C ASP A 86 -6.18 -14.38 -14.62
N GLY A 87 -5.03 -13.76 -14.33
CA GLY A 87 -3.96 -14.39 -13.54
C GLY A 87 -4.40 -14.73 -12.12
N LEU A 88 -5.14 -13.84 -11.46
CA LEU A 88 -5.70 -14.11 -10.12
C LEU A 88 -6.77 -15.20 -10.17
N ALA A 89 -7.63 -15.22 -11.18
CA ALA A 89 -8.64 -16.25 -11.34
C ALA A 89 -8.00 -17.63 -11.61
N GLU A 90 -6.95 -17.68 -12.43
CA GLU A 90 -6.17 -18.90 -12.68
C GLU A 90 -5.49 -19.42 -11.41
N ALA A 91 -5.04 -18.52 -10.53
CA ALA A 91 -4.47 -18.87 -9.22
C ALA A 91 -5.53 -19.36 -8.21
N GLY A 92 -6.82 -19.23 -8.51
CA GLY A 92 -7.92 -19.74 -7.69
C GLY A 92 -8.74 -18.68 -6.95
N PHE A 93 -8.39 -17.39 -7.07
CA PHE A 93 -9.21 -16.32 -6.49
C PHE A 93 -10.57 -16.23 -7.19
N ASP A 94 -11.64 -16.01 -6.41
CA ASP A 94 -12.99 -15.90 -6.97
C ASP A 94 -13.15 -14.60 -7.76
N LYS A 95 -13.31 -14.72 -9.07
CA LYS A 95 -13.53 -13.58 -9.97
C LYS A 95 -14.79 -12.76 -9.62
N ALA A 96 -15.80 -13.38 -9.00
CA ALA A 96 -17.01 -12.68 -8.56
C ALA A 96 -16.77 -11.73 -7.38
N THR A 97 -15.66 -11.87 -6.66
CA THR A 97 -15.27 -10.97 -5.57
C THR A 97 -14.28 -9.90 -6.02
N MET A 98 -14.00 -9.82 -7.33
CA MET A 98 -13.04 -8.90 -7.90
C MET A 98 -13.66 -7.58 -8.33
N GLU A 99 -12.86 -6.52 -8.24
CA GLU A 99 -13.18 -5.21 -8.79
C GLU A 99 -11.99 -4.72 -9.60
N LEU A 100 -12.25 -3.94 -10.65
CA LEU A 100 -11.25 -3.39 -11.55
C LEU A 100 -11.68 -1.98 -12.01
N THR A 101 -10.77 -1.01 -12.01
CA THR A 101 -11.02 0.32 -12.57
C THR A 101 -11.05 0.29 -14.10
N ALA A 102 -11.39 1.40 -14.76
CA ALA A 102 -11.22 1.47 -16.21
C ALA A 102 -9.73 1.37 -16.58
N ASP A 103 -9.41 0.56 -17.59
CA ASP A 103 -8.04 0.37 -18.09
C ASP A 103 -7.71 1.32 -19.26
N GLU A 104 -8.70 2.08 -19.71
CA GLU A 104 -8.60 3.02 -20.82
C GLU A 104 -9.27 4.35 -20.46
N THR A 105 -8.73 5.43 -21.00
CA THR A 105 -9.30 6.78 -20.96
C THR A 105 -10.46 6.92 -21.95
N THR A 106 -11.25 7.99 -21.84
CA THR A 106 -12.38 8.28 -22.74
C THR A 106 -11.99 8.39 -24.22
N ILE A 107 -10.72 8.65 -24.53
CA ILE A 107 -10.20 8.73 -25.90
C ILE A 107 -9.46 7.46 -26.35
N GLY A 108 -9.50 6.39 -25.55
CA GLY A 108 -8.97 5.07 -25.92
C GLY A 108 -7.47 4.86 -25.65
N ASN A 109 -6.81 5.77 -24.93
CA ASN A 109 -5.45 5.53 -24.44
C ASN A 109 -5.50 4.64 -23.19
N ALA A 110 -4.47 3.81 -22.97
CA ALA A 110 -4.29 3.09 -21.72
C ALA A 110 -4.31 4.06 -20.53
N ALA A 111 -4.91 3.63 -19.41
CA ALA A 111 -4.86 4.38 -18.17
C ALA A 111 -3.43 4.43 -17.62
N ASP A 112 -3.01 5.59 -17.11
CA ASP A 112 -1.66 5.75 -16.54
C ASP A 112 -1.46 4.91 -15.26
N SER A 113 -2.57 4.54 -14.62
CA SER A 113 -2.63 3.50 -13.60
C SER A 113 -4.01 2.86 -13.53
N ILE A 114 -4.04 1.60 -13.10
CA ILE A 114 -5.23 0.82 -12.83
C ILE A 114 -5.19 0.34 -11.38
N GLN A 115 -6.36 0.18 -10.78
CA GLN A 115 -6.54 -0.49 -9.49
C GLN A 115 -7.46 -1.68 -9.66
N PHE A 116 -7.13 -2.75 -8.95
CA PHE A 116 -7.93 -3.96 -8.90
C PHE A 116 -7.91 -4.50 -7.48
N SER A 117 -8.90 -5.33 -7.14
CA SER A 117 -8.98 -5.91 -5.81
C SER A 117 -9.65 -7.26 -5.81
N VAL A 118 -9.39 -8.05 -4.76
CA VAL A 118 -10.14 -9.25 -4.40
C VAL A 118 -10.68 -9.06 -2.98
N ARG A 119 -12.00 -9.23 -2.78
CA ARG A 119 -12.56 -9.29 -1.43
C ARG A 119 -12.24 -10.63 -0.78
N TRP A 120 -11.62 -10.58 0.39
CA TRP A 120 -11.21 -11.72 1.20
C TRP A 120 -11.78 -11.60 2.62
N GLY A 121 -12.96 -12.19 2.85
CA GLY A 121 -13.70 -12.01 4.11
C GLY A 121 -14.05 -10.53 4.34
N GLU A 122 -13.58 -9.97 5.44
CA GLU A 122 -13.75 -8.55 5.82
C GLU A 122 -12.60 -7.65 5.33
N SER A 123 -11.64 -8.24 4.61
CA SER A 123 -10.47 -7.56 4.04
C SER A 123 -10.57 -7.47 2.52
N CYS A 124 -9.80 -6.56 1.96
CA CYS A 124 -9.61 -6.35 0.54
C CYS A 124 -8.11 -6.44 0.24
N LEU A 125 -7.76 -7.34 -0.66
CA LEU A 125 -6.44 -7.36 -1.29
C LEU A 125 -6.52 -6.35 -2.43
N ILE A 126 -5.79 -5.24 -2.36
CA ILE A 126 -5.85 -4.16 -3.36
C ILE A 126 -4.51 -4.10 -4.07
N GLY A 127 -4.54 -4.24 -5.39
CA GLY A 127 -3.41 -4.05 -6.29
C GLY A 127 -3.57 -2.77 -7.11
N GLN A 128 -2.45 -2.14 -7.41
CA GLN A 128 -2.37 -1.01 -8.31
C GLN A 128 -1.16 -1.21 -9.23
N ASN A 129 -1.32 -0.95 -10.52
CA ASN A 129 -0.23 -1.02 -11.49
C ASN A 129 -0.30 0.15 -12.46
N GLY A 130 0.84 0.70 -12.85
CA GLY A 130 0.92 1.73 -13.88
C GLY A 130 2.15 2.62 -13.77
N SER A 131 2.48 3.31 -14.87
CA SER A 131 3.64 4.19 -14.95
C SER A 131 3.52 5.40 -14.01
N ALA A 132 2.31 5.94 -13.81
CA ALA A 132 2.08 7.07 -12.92
C ALA A 132 2.34 6.77 -11.43
N VAL A 133 2.35 5.49 -11.06
CA VAL A 133 2.49 5.04 -9.67
C VAL A 133 3.80 4.29 -9.43
N GLY A 134 4.66 4.16 -10.44
CA GLY A 134 5.97 3.52 -10.33
C GLY A 134 5.96 2.00 -10.53
N GLY A 135 4.91 1.45 -11.13
CA GLY A 135 4.73 0.00 -11.33
C GLY A 135 3.74 -0.60 -10.35
N TYR A 136 3.94 -1.89 -10.04
CA TYR A 136 3.03 -2.65 -9.19
C TYR A 136 3.24 -2.35 -7.70
N HIS A 137 2.13 -2.08 -7.02
CA HIS A 137 2.04 -1.92 -5.58
C HIS A 137 0.76 -2.57 -5.08
N SER A 138 0.76 -3.01 -3.82
CA SER A 138 -0.40 -3.64 -3.22
C SER A 138 -0.54 -3.28 -1.75
N THR A 139 -1.76 -3.37 -1.23
CA THR A 139 -2.05 -3.18 0.18
C THR A 139 -3.26 -3.99 0.65
N LEU A 140 -3.32 -4.25 1.95
CA LEU A 140 -4.48 -4.80 2.63
C LEU A 140 -5.31 -3.65 3.21
N ALA A 141 -6.62 -3.67 2.96
CA ALA A 141 -7.55 -2.70 3.53
C ALA A 141 -8.84 -3.37 4.03
N PRO A 142 -9.59 -2.77 4.97
CA PRO A 142 -10.92 -3.24 5.30
C PRO A 142 -11.91 -3.07 4.14
N VAL A 143 -12.93 -3.93 4.08
CA VAL A 143 -14.08 -3.72 3.20
C VAL A 143 -14.78 -2.40 3.54
N LEU A 144 -15.15 -1.63 2.52
CA LEU A 144 -15.83 -0.36 2.67
C LEU A 144 -17.25 -0.56 3.21
N GLY A 145 -17.84 0.48 3.80
CA GLY A 145 -19.24 0.43 4.26
C GLY A 145 -20.27 0.14 3.14
N SER A 146 -19.87 0.26 1.87
CA SER A 146 -20.64 -0.15 0.69
C SER A 146 -20.61 -1.65 0.39
N GLY A 147 -19.80 -2.43 1.11
CA GLY A 147 -19.52 -3.85 0.84
C GLY A 147 -18.52 -4.10 -0.30
N ARG A 148 -17.94 -3.03 -0.84
CA ARG A 148 -16.95 -3.02 -1.93
C ARG A 148 -15.53 -2.81 -1.40
N CYS A 149 -14.55 -3.06 -2.26
CA CYS A 149 -13.13 -2.83 -1.99
C CYS A 149 -12.61 -1.52 -2.59
N LEU A 150 -13.12 -1.09 -3.75
CA LEU A 150 -12.61 0.11 -4.43
C LEU A 150 -13.56 1.30 -4.30
N ILE A 151 -12.97 2.48 -4.12
CA ILE A 151 -13.68 3.75 -4.16
C ILE A 151 -13.86 4.20 -5.61
N GLY A 152 -15.05 4.71 -5.93
CA GLY A 152 -15.38 5.22 -7.26
C GLY A 152 -16.00 4.17 -8.17
N SER A 153 -15.88 4.39 -9.48
CA SER A 153 -16.48 3.54 -10.51
C SER A 153 -15.52 2.43 -10.91
N THR A 154 -16.04 1.22 -10.99
CA THR A 154 -15.34 0.05 -11.53
C THR A 154 -16.02 -0.40 -12.81
N ARG A 155 -15.25 -1.05 -13.68
CA ARG A 155 -15.79 -1.66 -14.90
C ARG A 155 -16.40 -3.03 -14.58
N PRO A 156 -17.42 -3.46 -15.33
CA PRO A 156 -17.88 -4.85 -15.23
C PRO A 156 -16.78 -5.82 -15.62
N ILE A 157 -16.79 -6.98 -14.96
CA ILE A 157 -15.94 -8.13 -15.25
C ILE A 157 -16.85 -9.21 -15.86
N ASP A 158 -17.10 -9.11 -17.16
CA ASP A 158 -18.15 -9.85 -17.89
C ASP A 158 -17.61 -10.82 -18.96
N TRP A 159 -16.34 -11.19 -18.82
CA TRP A 159 -15.65 -12.11 -19.73
C TRP A 159 -15.33 -13.46 -19.12
#